data_AF-L8JGB5-F1
#
_entry.id   AF-L8JGB5-F1
#
_cell.length_a   1.000
_cell.length_b   1.000
_cell.length_c   1.000
_cell.angle_alpha   90.00
_cell.angle_beta   90.00
_cell.angle_gamma   90.00
#
_symmetry.space_group_name_H-M   'P 1'
#
loop_
_entity.id
_entity.type
_entity.pdbx_description
1 polymer ?
#
loop_
_entity_poly.entity_id
_entity_poly.type
_entity_poly.pdbx_seq_one_letter_code
_entity_poly.pdbx_strand_id
1 'polypeptide(L)'
;MQNIQTQSEQEYQKWLRAFYKGSFFVKGWDSIKRELHSKVGSQCDEIGQLLDELGDLIGREWAKDNHIRKIDTDDLKQWGDHLRHAGKKSADDVTAAIHTIKEQAFQRLAA
;
A
#
# COMPACT_ATOMS: atom_id res chain seq x y z
N MET A 1 12.32 -30.64 -15.02
CA MET A 1 12.61 -29.20 -15.14
C MET A 1 11.31 -28.45 -14.95
N GLN A 2 11.14 -27.72 -13.84
CA GLN A 2 9.98 -26.85 -13.66
C GLN A 2 10.23 -25.56 -14.44
N ASN A 3 9.36 -25.27 -15.39
CA ASN A 3 9.40 -24.04 -16.18
C ASN A 3 8.86 -22.92 -15.28
N ILE A 4 9.74 -22.24 -14.54
CA ILE A 4 9.34 -21.07 -13.74
C ILE A 4 9.03 -19.97 -14.76
N GLN A 5 7.76 -19.78 -15.07
CA GLN A 5 7.32 -18.63 -15.86
C GLN A 5 7.63 -17.38 -15.06
N THR A 6 8.64 -16.62 -15.49
CA THR A 6 8.90 -15.27 -15.01
C THR A 6 7.74 -14.37 -15.41
N GLN A 7 7.23 -13.59 -14.44
CA GLN A 7 6.19 -12.59 -14.67
C GLN A 7 6.60 -11.62 -15.79
N SER A 8 5.68 -11.37 -16.73
CA SER A 8 5.91 -10.37 -17.77
C SER A 8 5.71 -8.94 -17.26
N GLU A 9 6.32 -7.95 -17.91
CA GLU A 9 6.13 -6.53 -17.58
C GLU A 9 4.65 -6.13 -17.64
N GLN A 10 3.89 -6.64 -18.62
CA GLN A 10 2.46 -6.34 -18.75
C GLN A 10 1.64 -6.87 -17.56
N GLU A 11 1.99 -8.06 -17.05
CA GLU A 11 1.34 -8.63 -15.87
C GLU A 11 1.69 -7.85 -14.61
N TYR A 12 2.96 -7.48 -14.44
CA TYR A 12 3.41 -6.62 -13.35
C TYR A 12 2.64 -5.29 -13.33
N GLN A 13 2.57 -4.61 -14.48
CA GLN A 13 1.84 -3.34 -14.61
C GLN A 13 0.33 -3.50 -14.36
N LYS A 14 -0.26 -4.63 -14.76
CA LYS A 14 -1.66 -4.96 -14.46
C LYS A 14 -1.88 -5.05 -12.95
N TRP A 15 -1.00 -5.73 -12.22
CA TRP A 15 -1.12 -5.86 -10.77
C TRP A 15 -0.83 -4.55 -10.03
N LEU A 16 0.16 -3.79 -10.48
CA LEU A 16 0.43 -2.46 -9.93
C LEU A 16 -0.77 -1.53 -10.12
N ARG A 17 -1.41 -1.57 -11.29
CA ARG A 17 -2.67 -0.84 -11.53
C ARG A 17 -3.79 -1.32 -10.61
N ALA A 18 -3.92 -2.63 -10.40
CA ALA A 18 -4.92 -3.21 -9.49
C ALA A 18 -4.69 -2.77 -8.04
N PHE A 19 -3.44 -2.65 -7.59
CA PHE A 19 -3.09 -2.10 -6.28
C PHE A 19 -3.63 -0.66 -6.11
N TYR A 20 -3.33 0.23 -7.06
CA TYR A 20 -3.74 1.63 -6.94
C TYR A 20 -5.25 1.84 -7.13
N LYS A 21 -5.83 1.22 -8.16
CA LYS A 21 -7.23 1.45 -8.57
C LYS A 21 -8.22 0.53 -7.87
N GLY A 22 -7.75 -0.60 -7.36
CA GLY A 22 -8.60 -1.64 -6.81
C GLY A 22 -9.29 -2.46 -7.89
N SER A 23 -10.28 -3.23 -7.45
CA SER A 23 -11.20 -3.97 -8.31
C SER A 23 -12.64 -3.52 -8.01
N PHE A 24 -13.61 -4.16 -8.67
CA PHE A 24 -15.02 -3.88 -8.42
C PHE A 24 -15.44 -4.07 -6.94
N PHE A 25 -14.82 -5.04 -6.24
CA PHE A 25 -15.17 -5.39 -4.86
C PHE A 25 -14.15 -4.92 -3.82
N VAL A 26 -12.95 -4.53 -4.24
CA VAL A 26 -11.85 -4.18 -3.35
C VAL A 26 -11.36 -2.78 -3.65
N LYS A 27 -11.44 -1.89 -2.67
CA LYS A 27 -10.91 -0.53 -2.77
C LYS A 27 -9.38 -0.57 -2.90
N GLY A 28 -8.84 0.11 -3.91
CA GLY A 28 -7.40 0.29 -4.09
C GLY A 28 -6.81 1.40 -3.21
N TRP A 29 -5.49 1.55 -3.29
CA TRP A 29 -4.73 2.55 -2.53
C TRP A 29 -5.24 3.97 -2.71
N ASP A 30 -5.62 4.36 -3.95
CA ASP A 30 -6.14 5.70 -4.23
C ASP A 30 -7.42 6.01 -3.43
N SER A 31 -8.22 4.98 -3.11
CA SER A 31 -9.39 5.17 -2.27
C SER A 31 -9.03 5.41 -0.81
N ILE A 32 -7.96 4.78 -0.31
CA ILE A 32 -7.49 4.99 1.07
C ILE A 32 -6.94 6.42 1.17
N LYS A 33 -6.12 6.85 0.21
CA LYS A 33 -5.59 8.22 0.17
C LYS A 33 -6.70 9.27 0.20
N ARG A 34 -7.69 9.16 -0.68
CA ARG A 34 -8.85 10.08 -0.71
C ARG A 34 -9.62 10.10 0.62
N GLU A 35 -9.82 8.94 1.23
CA GLU A 35 -10.50 8.83 2.51
C GLU A 35 -9.72 9.57 3.61
N LEU A 36 -8.40 9.39 3.66
CA LEU A 36 -7.54 10.05 4.66
C LEU A 36 -7.42 11.55 4.42
N HIS A 37 -7.27 12.00 3.17
CA HIS A 37 -7.22 13.42 2.82
C HIS A 37 -8.42 14.19 3.36
N SER A 38 -9.62 13.59 3.31
CA SER A 38 -10.83 14.20 3.84
C SER A 38 -10.86 14.36 5.37
N LYS A 39 -9.93 13.72 6.10
CA LYS A 39 -9.90 13.66 7.57
C LYS A 39 -8.75 14.45 8.20
N VAL A 40 -7.71 14.77 7.46
CA VAL A 40 -6.46 15.33 8.01
C VAL A 40 -6.30 16.85 7.86
N GLY A 41 -7.31 17.54 7.30
CA GLY A 41 -7.37 19.00 7.28
C GLY A 41 -6.14 19.65 6.66
N SER A 42 -5.49 20.56 7.41
CA SER A 42 -4.32 21.33 6.93
C SER A 42 -3.07 20.48 6.68
N GLN A 43 -2.97 19.27 7.25
CA GLN A 43 -1.85 18.34 7.02
C GLN A 43 -2.03 17.48 5.76
N CYS A 44 -3.06 17.75 4.94
CA CYS A 44 -3.41 16.97 3.77
C CYS A 44 -2.25 16.81 2.77
N ASP A 45 -1.53 17.87 2.46
CA ASP A 45 -0.46 17.81 1.46
C ASP A 45 0.74 16.98 1.95
N GLU A 46 1.16 17.19 3.20
CA GLU A 46 2.26 16.44 3.82
C GLU A 46 1.93 14.95 3.94
N ILE A 47 0.76 14.62 4.48
CA ILE A 47 0.30 13.23 4.62
C ILE A 47 0.10 12.59 3.24
N GLY A 48 -0.37 13.35 2.25
CA GLY A 48 -0.50 12.90 0.87
C GLY A 48 0.84 12.45 0.28
N GLN A 49 1.91 13.23 0.47
CA GLN A 49 3.25 12.87 0.01
C GLN A 49 3.75 11.59 0.70
N LEU A 50 3.57 11.49 2.02
CA LEU A 50 3.96 10.30 2.78
C LEU A 50 3.21 9.03 2.32
N LEU A 51 1.92 9.17 1.99
CA LEU A 51 1.11 8.07 1.44
C LEU A 51 1.49 7.70 0.00
N ASP A 52 1.96 8.66 -0.80
CA ASP A 52 2.46 8.40 -2.15
C ASP A 52 3.77 7.60 -2.09
N GLU A 53 4.71 8.00 -1.24
CA GLU A 53 5.95 7.24 -1.01
C GLU A 53 5.68 5.82 -0.50
N LEU A 54 4.81 5.71 0.51
CA LEU A 54 4.47 4.41 1.07
C LEU A 54 3.77 3.51 0.03
N GLY A 55 2.83 4.08 -0.73
CA GLY A 55 2.12 3.38 -1.79
C GLY A 55 3.04 2.87 -2.90
N ASP A 56 4.03 3.66 -3.30
CA ASP A 56 5.02 3.24 -4.29
C ASP A 56 5.86 2.06 -3.79
N LEU A 57 6.35 2.13 -2.56
CA LEU A 57 7.13 1.06 -1.93
C LEU A 57 6.35 -0.26 -1.87
N ILE A 58 5.17 -0.25 -1.26
CA ILE A 58 4.40 -1.47 -1.03
C ILE A 58 3.73 -1.98 -2.31
N GLY A 59 3.31 -1.06 -3.18
CA GLY A 59 2.63 -1.40 -4.44
C GLY A 59 3.55 -2.11 -5.42
N ARG A 60 4.80 -1.65 -5.56
CA ARG A 60 5.80 -2.30 -6.41
C ARG A 60 6.15 -3.69 -5.92
N GLU A 61 6.29 -3.88 -4.61
CA GLU A 61 6.57 -5.20 -4.05
C GLU A 61 5.39 -6.15 -4.24
N TRP A 62 4.19 -5.72 -3.87
CA TRP A 62 3.00 -6.56 -3.93
C TRP A 62 2.61 -6.97 -5.35
N ALA A 63 2.90 -6.11 -6.34
CA ALA A 63 2.63 -6.37 -7.75
C ALA A 63 3.53 -7.44 -8.38
N LYS A 64 4.61 -7.85 -7.69
CA LYS A 64 5.45 -8.97 -8.13
C LYS A 64 4.67 -10.29 -8.07
N ASP A 65 5.22 -11.31 -8.74
CA ASP A 65 4.69 -12.66 -8.68
C ASP A 65 4.56 -13.15 -7.22
N ASN A 66 3.46 -13.86 -6.94
CA ASN A 66 3.12 -14.34 -5.60
C ASN A 66 4.21 -15.23 -4.98
N HIS A 67 4.99 -15.94 -5.80
CA HIS A 67 6.05 -16.82 -5.31
C HIS A 67 7.31 -16.08 -4.83
N ILE A 68 7.48 -14.81 -5.22
CA ILE A 68 8.68 -14.02 -4.90
C ILE A 68 8.38 -12.78 -4.07
N ARG A 69 7.15 -12.27 -4.08
CA ARG A 69 6.78 -11.07 -3.32
C ARG A 69 6.93 -11.31 -1.82
N LYS A 70 7.39 -10.28 -1.12
CA LYS A 70 7.55 -10.29 0.35
C LYS A 70 6.42 -9.62 1.10
N ILE A 71 5.67 -8.77 0.40
CA ILE A 71 4.46 -8.12 0.90
C ILE A 71 3.27 -8.77 0.22
N ASP A 72 2.38 -9.35 1.01
CA ASP A 72 1.21 -10.07 0.51
C ASP A 72 -0.10 -9.28 0.72
N THR A 73 -1.21 -9.91 0.35
CA THR A 73 -2.53 -9.29 0.46
C THR A 73 -2.99 -9.11 1.90
N ASP A 74 -2.52 -9.94 2.84
CA ASP A 74 -2.88 -9.82 4.26
C ASP A 74 -2.17 -8.63 4.90
N ASP A 75 -0.90 -8.39 4.53
CA ASP A 75 -0.17 -7.16 4.90
C ASP A 75 -0.96 -5.92 4.43
N LEU A 76 -1.34 -5.87 3.14
CA LEU A 76 -2.09 -4.73 2.60
C LEU A 76 -3.42 -4.50 3.32
N LYS A 77 -4.14 -5.57 3.65
CA LYS A 77 -5.41 -5.49 4.39
C LYS A 77 -5.19 -4.92 5.78
N GLN A 78 -4.22 -5.46 6.52
CA GLN A 78 -3.88 -5.02 7.87
C GLN A 78 -3.47 -3.54 7.87
N TRP A 79 -2.59 -3.13 6.96
CA TRP A 79 -2.10 -1.77 6.86
C TRP A 79 -3.18 -0.79 6.43
N GLY A 80 -4.04 -1.18 5.48
CA GLY A 80 -5.19 -0.38 5.07
C GLY A 80 -6.16 -0.13 6.23
N ASP A 81 -6.42 -1.15 7.05
CA ASP A 81 -7.28 -1.02 8.23
C ASP A 81 -6.63 -0.19 9.34
N HIS A 82 -5.31 -0.32 9.54
CA HIS A 82 -4.55 0.50 10.48
C HIS A 82 -4.63 1.98 10.11
N LEU A 83 -4.39 2.32 8.84
CA LEU A 83 -4.51 3.69 8.34
C LEU A 83 -5.93 4.26 8.52
N ARG A 84 -6.96 3.49 8.18
CA ARG A 84 -8.36 3.93 8.37
C ARG A 84 -8.71 4.16 9.83
N HIS A 85 -8.19 3.33 10.73
CA HIS A 85 -8.38 3.50 12.17
C HIS A 85 -7.67 4.76 12.67
N ALA A 86 -6.43 4.99 12.27
CA ALA A 86 -5.68 6.20 12.58
C ALA A 86 -6.39 7.47 12.07
N GLY A 87 -6.89 7.46 10.83
CA GLY A 87 -7.61 8.59 10.25
C GLY A 87 -8.93 8.94 10.96
N LYS A 88 -9.50 8.05 11.78
CA LYS A 88 -10.66 8.37 12.62
C LYS A 88 -10.29 9.15 13.88
N LYS A 89 -9.00 9.24 14.22
CA LYS A 89 -8.50 9.88 15.45
C LYS A 89 -7.93 11.26 15.17
N SER A 90 -6.80 11.34 14.48
CA SER A 90 -6.08 12.57 14.19
C SER A 90 -5.14 12.44 12.99
N ALA A 91 -4.64 13.56 12.47
CA ALA A 91 -3.61 13.57 11.44
C ALA A 91 -2.28 13.02 11.97
N ASP A 92 -1.91 13.32 13.22
CA ASP A 92 -0.69 12.81 13.83
C ASP A 92 -0.71 11.29 13.98
N ASP A 93 -1.87 10.70 14.29
CA ASP A 93 -2.06 9.25 14.30
C ASP A 93 -1.85 8.66 12.90
N VAL A 94 -2.30 9.34 11.84
CA VAL A 94 -2.09 8.89 10.44
C VAL A 94 -0.60 8.89 10.12
N THR A 95 0.12 9.96 10.46
CA THR A 95 1.57 10.06 10.27
C THR A 95 2.31 8.94 11.02
N ALA A 96 1.96 8.70 12.29
CA ALA A 96 2.52 7.61 13.09
C ALA A 96 2.24 6.23 12.48
N ALA A 97 1.03 6.01 11.97
CA ALA A 97 0.66 4.77 11.27
C ALA A 97 1.48 4.58 9.99
N ILE A 98 1.68 5.64 9.19
CA ILE A 98 2.50 5.58 7.97
C ILE A 98 3.94 5.17 8.31
N HIS A 99 4.55 5.78 9.33
CA HIS A 99 5.92 5.42 9.74
C HIS A 99 6.02 3.98 10.22
N THR A 100 5.04 3.52 11.01
CA THR A 100 4.98 2.14 11.48
C THR A 100 4.89 1.16 10.31
N ILE A 101 4.05 1.45 9.31
CA ILE A 101 3.88 0.58 8.14
C ILE A 101 5.14 0.60 7.27
N LYS A 102 5.78 1.77 7.09
CA LYS A 102 7.04 1.89 6.34
C LYS A 102 8.15 1.03 6.97
N GLU A 103 8.26 1.02 8.29
CA GLU A 103 9.20 0.14 9.00
C GLU A 103 8.86 -1.34 8.79
N GLN A 104 7.60 -1.74 8.94
CA GLN A 104 7.16 -3.12 8.71
C GLN A 104 7.43 -3.57 7.27
N ALA A 105 7.18 -2.71 6.28
CA ALA A 105 7.49 -2.97 4.89
C ALA A 105 8.99 -3.21 4.69
N PHE A 106 9.87 -2.40 5.31
CA PHE A 106 11.31 -2.64 5.24
C PHE A 106 11.73 -3.97 5.89
N GLN A 107 11.13 -4.35 7.02
CA GLN A 107 11.40 -5.65 7.64
C GLN A 107 10.99 -6.81 6.74
N ARG A 108 9.82 -6.71 6.08
CA ARG A 108 9.36 -7.70 5.09
C ARG A 108 10.34 -7.83 3.93
N LEU A 109 10.82 -6.71 3.41
CA LEU A 109 11.73 -6.67 2.26
C LEU A 109 13.14 -7.19 2.58
N ALA A 110 13.55 -7.18 3.86
CA ALA A 110 14.85 -7.67 4.31
C ALA A 110 14.87 -9.18 4.66
N ALA A 111 13.71 -9.82 4.80
CA ALA A 111 13.55 -11.24 5.11
C ALA A 111 13.57 -12.12 3.86
#